data_AF-A0A125S9Z8-F1
#
_entry.id   AF-A0A125S9Z8-F1
#
_cell.length_a   1.000
_cell.length_b   1.000
_cell.length_c   1.000
_cell.angle_alpha   90.00
_cell.angle_beta   90.00
_cell.angle_gamma   90.00
#
_symmetry.space_group_name_H-M   'P 1'
#
loop_
_entity.id
_entity.type
_entity.pdbx_description
1 polymer ?
#
loop_
_entity_poly.entity_id
_entity_poly.type
_entity_poly.pdbx_seq_one_letter_code
_entity_poly.pdbx_strand_id
1 'polypeptide(L)'
;MPPYPPAPAPPASPADDRLASVERAVRRMRDRLGEAQCLSDHAEAGLFSPFHFHRVFRSVTSVTPGRFLAALRMAEAQRMMIRGAPRVTDVCTAVGYSSLGTFTTQFTRLVGMSPSRFKLLVDEHGDRRIGDIADTCDVAGAGGLPATTRPRPYEDTRGDITGEVTGAGRDARGLLFAGLYPYGVPQDLPVGCAVTTTPGAVRLRVPDDGAYHLLAVWFDRDTRVADALDDPAGERRLVGTARAPRRGSPAPLTLRLRAPLISDPPIVVALPLLLALATETTRVADTTGRRPRTTAPAAASGSG
;
A
#
# COMPACT_ATOMS: atom_id res chain seq x y z
N MET A 1 57.68 -16.03 -5.57
CA MET A 1 56.89 -14.78 -5.70
C MET A 1 55.50 -15.09 -5.19
N PRO A 2 55.07 -14.56 -4.04
CA PRO A 2 53.71 -14.80 -3.55
C PRO A 2 52.69 -14.17 -4.54
N PRO A 3 51.52 -14.80 -4.75
CA PRO A 3 50.48 -14.23 -5.60
C PRO A 3 50.03 -12.87 -5.03
N TYR A 4 49.90 -11.89 -5.91
CA TYR A 4 49.43 -10.55 -5.57
C TYR A 4 48.07 -10.65 -4.86
N PRO A 5 47.83 -9.95 -3.73
CA PRO A 5 46.52 -9.94 -3.11
C PRO A 5 45.47 -9.43 -4.11
N PRO A 6 44.26 -10.00 -4.15
CA PRO A 6 43.22 -9.54 -5.07
C PRO A 6 43.05 -8.03 -4.92
N ALA A 7 42.93 -7.32 -6.05
CA ALA A 7 42.77 -5.87 -6.06
C ALA A 7 41.63 -5.46 -5.11
N PRO A 8 41.80 -4.40 -4.30
CA PRO A 8 40.75 -3.93 -3.42
C PRO A 8 39.50 -3.63 -4.24
N ALA A 9 38.34 -4.08 -3.76
CA ALA A 9 37.07 -3.82 -4.41
C ALA A 9 36.93 -2.30 -4.66
N PRO A 10 36.37 -1.88 -5.82
CA PRO A 10 36.18 -0.47 -6.11
C PRO A 10 35.38 0.20 -4.97
N PRO A 11 35.70 1.45 -4.60
CA PRO A 11 34.95 2.15 -3.57
C PRO A 11 33.47 2.23 -3.95
N ALA A 12 32.58 2.08 -2.96
CA ALA A 12 31.15 2.17 -3.14
C ALA A 12 30.75 3.48 -3.84
N SER A 13 29.75 3.44 -4.71
CA SER A 13 29.30 4.66 -5.39
C SER A 13 28.57 5.60 -4.42
N PRO A 14 28.51 6.91 -4.68
CA PRO A 14 27.73 7.84 -3.85
C PRO A 14 26.24 7.50 -3.75
N ALA A 15 25.71 6.69 -4.67
CA ALA A 15 24.34 6.17 -4.59
C ALA A 15 24.22 5.00 -3.59
N ASP A 16 25.23 4.12 -3.57
CA ASP A 16 25.30 3.00 -2.63
C ASP A 16 25.47 3.50 -1.19
N ASP A 17 26.27 4.55 -0.98
CA ASP A 17 26.44 5.19 0.33
C ASP A 17 25.13 5.78 0.87
N ARG A 18 24.34 6.42 -0.01
CA ARG A 18 23.02 6.97 0.34
C ARG A 18 22.03 5.88 0.71
N LEU A 19 21.98 4.80 -0.07
CA LEU A 19 21.12 3.65 0.23
C LEU A 19 21.54 3.03 1.56
N ALA A 20 22.81 2.69 1.75
CA ALA A 20 23.33 2.10 2.98
C ALA A 20 23.07 2.98 4.22
N SER A 21 23.16 4.31 4.10
CA SER A 21 22.75 5.25 5.15
C SER A 21 21.26 5.10 5.50
N VAL A 22 20.39 5.10 4.51
CA VAL A 22 18.93 4.97 4.71
C VAL A 22 18.60 3.63 5.33
N GLU A 23 19.18 2.54 4.85
CA GLU A 23 18.95 1.21 5.42
C GLU A 23 19.36 1.12 6.89
N ARG A 24 20.51 1.70 7.27
CA ARG A 24 20.95 1.74 8.68
C ARG A 24 19.97 2.50 9.56
N ALA A 25 19.49 3.65 9.10
CA ALA A 25 18.47 4.39 9.81
C ALA A 25 17.14 3.61 9.93
N VAL A 26 16.73 2.89 8.87
CA VAL A 26 15.51 2.07 8.93
C VAL A 26 15.66 0.88 9.88
N ARG A 27 16.82 0.20 9.92
CA ARG A 27 17.10 -0.83 10.94
C ARG A 27 16.93 -0.26 12.35
N ARG A 28 17.57 0.88 12.60
CA ARG A 28 17.46 1.62 13.87
C ARG A 28 16.01 1.96 14.24
N MET A 29 15.20 2.40 13.27
CA MET A 29 13.77 2.68 13.48
C MET A 29 13.00 1.43 13.92
N ARG A 30 13.24 0.29 13.24
CA ARG A 30 12.57 -0.99 13.51
C ARG A 30 12.93 -1.57 14.87
N ASP A 31 14.19 -1.43 15.28
CA ASP A 31 14.67 -1.97 16.56
C ASP A 31 14.06 -1.24 17.78
N ARG A 32 13.46 -0.06 17.58
CA ARG A 32 13.06 0.87 18.66
C ARG A 32 11.66 1.43 18.50
N LEU A 33 10.74 0.71 17.85
CA LEU A 33 9.41 1.25 17.48
C LEU A 33 8.62 1.85 18.66
N GLY A 34 8.75 1.26 19.85
CA GLY A 34 8.09 1.73 21.08
C GLY A 34 8.72 2.97 21.74
N GLU A 35 9.93 3.35 21.35
CA GLU A 35 10.66 4.46 21.95
C GLU A 35 10.34 5.79 21.27
N ALA A 36 10.52 6.91 22.00
CA ALA A 36 10.57 8.23 21.39
C ALA A 36 11.82 8.33 20.51
N GLN A 37 11.65 8.68 19.23
CA GLN A 37 12.74 8.79 18.26
C GLN A 37 12.63 10.14 17.55
N CYS A 38 13.78 10.80 17.36
CA CYS A 38 13.86 12.07 16.66
C CYS A 38 14.68 11.96 15.37
N LEU A 39 14.59 12.97 14.51
CA LEU A 39 15.32 13.00 13.23
C LEU A 39 16.84 12.90 13.43
N SER A 40 17.36 13.47 14.52
CA SER A 40 18.79 13.43 14.83
C SER A 40 19.30 12.01 15.08
N ASP A 41 18.53 11.17 15.78
CA ASP A 41 18.88 9.77 16.05
C ASP A 41 19.03 8.97 14.75
N HIS A 42 18.15 9.23 13.78
CA HIS A 42 18.18 8.57 12.47
C HIS A 42 19.32 9.08 11.60
N ALA A 43 19.59 10.38 11.66
CA ALA A 43 20.66 11.01 10.90
C ALA A 43 22.04 10.54 11.38
N GLU A 44 22.22 10.41 12.69
CA GLU A 44 23.41 9.82 13.31
C GLU A 44 23.62 8.38 12.84
N ALA A 45 22.56 7.55 12.89
CA ALA A 45 22.62 6.18 12.38
C ALA A 45 22.95 6.10 10.87
N GLY A 46 22.53 7.10 10.10
CA GLY A 46 22.85 7.26 8.68
C GLY A 46 24.24 7.84 8.39
N LEU A 47 24.95 8.37 9.39
CA LEU A 47 26.20 9.13 9.25
C LEU A 47 26.06 10.39 8.38
N PHE A 48 24.94 11.09 8.52
CA PHE A 48 24.71 12.37 7.86
C PHE A 48 24.21 13.42 8.84
N SER A 49 24.37 14.70 8.48
CA SER A 49 23.69 15.78 9.22
C SER A 49 22.16 15.64 9.07
N PRO A 50 21.35 16.08 10.05
CA PRO A 50 19.88 15.93 10.01
C PRO A 50 19.23 16.48 8.73
N PHE A 51 19.69 17.64 8.25
CA PHE A 51 19.18 18.25 7.03
C PHE A 51 19.52 17.45 5.78
N HIS A 52 20.77 17.00 5.65
CA HIS A 52 21.20 16.19 4.51
C HIS A 52 20.52 14.83 4.52
N PHE A 53 20.46 14.17 5.70
CA PHE A 53 19.78 12.91 5.90
C PHE A 53 18.32 12.98 5.47
N HIS A 54 17.56 14.00 5.89
CA HIS A 54 16.16 14.14 5.50
C HIS A 54 15.98 14.18 3.97
N ARG A 55 16.85 14.91 3.25
CA ARG A 55 16.81 14.98 1.78
C ARG A 55 17.18 13.65 1.14
N VAL A 56 18.25 13.00 1.60
CA VAL A 56 18.68 11.69 1.12
C VAL A 56 17.59 10.66 1.35
N PHE A 57 17.06 10.57 2.57
CA PHE A 57 15.99 9.63 2.93
C PHE A 57 14.76 9.79 2.04
N ARG A 58 14.30 11.02 1.80
CA ARG A 58 13.17 11.27 0.89
C ARG A 58 13.49 10.92 -0.56
N SER A 59 14.73 11.13 -1.02
CA SER A 59 15.12 10.76 -2.38
C SER A 59 15.14 9.24 -2.59
N VAL A 60 15.55 8.48 -1.58
CA VAL A 60 15.65 7.01 -1.63
C VAL A 60 14.28 6.34 -1.42
N THR A 61 13.53 6.79 -0.40
CA THR A 61 12.27 6.12 0.02
C THR A 61 11.02 6.77 -0.56
N SER A 62 11.16 7.91 -1.25
CA SER A 62 10.06 8.80 -1.68
C SER A 62 9.23 9.41 -0.53
N VAL A 63 9.60 9.19 0.74
CA VAL A 63 8.87 9.69 1.92
C VAL A 63 9.78 10.27 3.00
N THR A 64 9.20 11.02 3.93
CA THR A 64 9.98 11.62 5.02
C THR A 64 10.26 10.59 6.12
N PRO A 65 11.37 10.72 6.88
CA PRO A 65 11.70 9.81 7.98
C PRO A 65 10.56 9.61 8.98
N GLY A 66 9.89 10.70 9.40
CA GLY A 66 8.77 10.61 10.34
C GLY A 66 7.55 9.86 9.78
N ARG A 67 7.25 10.02 8.48
CA ARG A 67 6.18 9.26 7.82
C ARG A 67 6.52 7.78 7.72
N PHE A 68 7.78 7.46 7.46
CA PHE A 68 8.28 6.09 7.42
C PHE A 68 8.17 5.42 8.79
N LEU A 69 8.62 6.09 9.85
CA LEU A 69 8.51 5.58 11.22
C LEU A 69 7.05 5.36 11.64
N ALA A 70 6.15 6.30 11.33
CA ALA A 70 4.72 6.13 11.60
C ALA A 70 4.14 4.90 10.88
N ALA A 71 4.53 4.67 9.63
CA ALA A 71 4.09 3.51 8.87
C ALA A 71 4.67 2.20 9.43
N LEU A 72 5.93 2.18 9.89
CA LEU A 72 6.51 1.02 10.58
C LEU A 72 5.77 0.70 11.87
N ARG A 73 5.42 1.72 12.67
CA ARG A 73 4.64 1.54 13.90
C ARG A 73 3.25 0.98 13.63
N MET A 74 2.58 1.42 12.57
CA MET A 74 1.27 0.86 12.21
C MET A 74 1.38 -0.57 11.70
N ALA A 75 2.41 -0.89 10.90
CA ALA A 75 2.65 -2.27 10.47
C ALA A 75 2.87 -3.19 11.68
N GLU A 76 3.66 -2.76 12.67
CA GLU A 76 3.83 -3.53 13.91
C GLU A 76 2.53 -3.63 14.72
N ALA A 77 1.73 -2.57 14.79
CA ALA A 77 0.42 -2.61 15.44
C ALA A 77 -0.51 -3.65 14.80
N GLN A 78 -0.54 -3.72 13.46
CA GLN A 78 -1.29 -4.76 12.73
C GLN A 78 -0.79 -6.15 13.11
N ARG A 79 0.52 -6.38 13.10
CA ARG A 79 1.14 -7.66 13.47
C ARG A 79 0.77 -8.09 14.88
N MET A 80 0.88 -7.19 15.85
CA MET A 80 0.47 -7.47 17.22
C MET A 80 -1.01 -7.87 17.28
N MET A 81 -1.88 -7.19 16.56
CA MET A 81 -3.32 -7.50 16.52
C MET A 81 -3.62 -8.84 15.83
N ILE A 82 -2.91 -9.18 14.75
CA ILE A 82 -3.01 -10.48 14.06
C ILE A 82 -2.54 -11.61 14.98
N ARG A 83 -1.50 -11.38 15.76
CA ARG A 83 -0.98 -12.33 16.76
C ARG A 83 -1.82 -12.42 18.03
N GLY A 84 -3.01 -11.85 18.03
CA GLY A 84 -3.96 -11.98 19.14
C GLY A 84 -3.72 -11.03 20.31
N ALA A 85 -3.08 -9.86 20.11
CA ALA A 85 -2.93 -8.88 21.18
C ALA A 85 -4.31 -8.54 21.81
N PRO A 86 -4.44 -8.60 23.15
CA PRO A 86 -5.74 -8.62 23.80
C PRO A 86 -6.45 -7.26 23.77
N ARG A 87 -5.68 -6.15 23.83
CA ARG A 87 -6.24 -4.79 23.91
C ARG A 87 -5.53 -3.83 22.97
N VAL A 88 -6.33 -3.00 22.29
CA VAL A 88 -5.83 -1.94 21.40
C VAL A 88 -5.00 -0.90 22.18
N THR A 89 -5.29 -0.69 23.46
CA THR A 89 -4.51 0.19 24.33
C THR A 89 -3.08 -0.27 24.51
N ASP A 90 -2.87 -1.58 24.66
CA ASP A 90 -1.55 -2.16 24.88
C ASP A 90 -0.73 -2.13 23.58
N VAL A 91 -1.40 -2.33 22.44
CA VAL A 91 -0.80 -2.14 21.12
C VAL A 91 -0.39 -0.68 20.91
N CYS A 92 -1.25 0.28 21.25
CA CYS A 92 -0.99 1.71 21.13
C CYS A 92 0.29 2.12 21.90
N THR A 93 0.43 1.70 23.15
CA THR A 93 1.60 2.04 23.97
C THR A 93 2.85 1.30 23.49
N ALA A 94 2.74 0.02 23.13
CA ALA A 94 3.86 -0.79 22.64
C ALA A 94 4.50 -0.24 21.36
N VAL A 95 3.71 0.38 20.47
CA VAL A 95 4.22 1.00 19.23
C VAL A 95 4.55 2.48 19.40
N GLY A 96 4.65 2.97 20.64
CA GLY A 96 5.22 4.28 20.96
C GLY A 96 4.24 5.46 20.85
N TYR A 97 2.92 5.21 20.93
CA TYR A 97 1.91 6.27 21.04
C TYR A 97 1.46 6.45 22.48
N SER A 98 1.47 7.69 22.96
CA SER A 98 1.02 8.07 24.31
C SER A 98 -0.49 8.33 24.41
N SER A 99 -1.19 8.39 23.26
CA SER A 99 -2.62 8.68 23.19
C SER A 99 -3.33 7.73 22.24
N LEU A 100 -4.36 7.03 22.76
CA LEU A 100 -5.20 6.13 21.99
C LEU A 100 -5.95 6.87 20.87
N GLY A 101 -6.36 8.13 21.09
CA GLY A 101 -7.04 8.94 20.08
C GLY A 101 -6.12 9.28 18.90
N THR A 102 -4.87 9.63 19.19
CA THR A 102 -3.85 9.88 18.14
C THR A 102 -3.53 8.60 17.39
N PHE A 103 -3.32 7.49 18.10
CA PHE A 103 -3.10 6.18 17.50
C PHE A 103 -4.26 5.77 16.59
N THR A 104 -5.50 5.83 17.09
CA THR A 104 -6.69 5.40 16.33
C THR A 104 -6.88 6.22 15.07
N THR A 105 -6.70 7.55 15.15
CA THR A 105 -6.78 8.44 13.98
C THR A 105 -5.70 8.08 12.95
N GLN A 106 -4.45 7.89 13.39
CA GLN A 106 -3.34 7.55 12.51
C GLN A 106 -3.51 6.15 11.90
N PHE A 107 -3.90 5.16 12.70
CA PHE A 107 -4.17 3.80 12.26
C PHE A 107 -5.29 3.78 11.23
N THR A 108 -6.41 4.44 11.51
CA THR A 108 -7.56 4.49 10.58
C THR A 108 -7.18 5.12 9.25
N ARG A 109 -6.39 6.20 9.29
CA ARG A 109 -5.88 6.84 8.08
C ARG A 109 -4.99 5.89 7.27
N LEU A 110 -3.96 5.32 7.90
CA LEU A 110 -2.92 4.53 7.24
C LEU A 110 -3.39 3.13 6.80
N VAL A 111 -4.28 2.50 7.57
CA VAL A 111 -4.78 1.14 7.33
C VAL A 111 -6.08 1.15 6.53
N GLY A 112 -6.84 2.24 6.59
CA GLY A 112 -8.16 2.40 5.96
C GLY A 112 -9.34 1.97 6.82
N MET A 113 -9.11 1.50 8.06
CA MET A 113 -10.15 1.08 8.99
C MET A 113 -9.69 1.22 10.44
N SER A 114 -10.63 1.29 11.38
CA SER A 114 -10.29 1.40 12.81
C SER A 114 -9.61 0.13 13.35
N PRO A 115 -8.81 0.22 14.43
CA PRO A 115 -8.14 -0.94 15.02
C PRO A 115 -9.10 -2.07 15.43
N SER A 116 -10.25 -1.72 16.01
CA SER A 116 -11.26 -2.72 16.41
C SER A 116 -11.87 -3.43 15.19
N ARG A 117 -12.18 -2.67 14.12
CA ARG A 117 -12.67 -3.25 12.86
C ARG A 117 -11.61 -4.12 12.21
N PHE A 118 -10.35 -3.71 12.26
CA PHE A 118 -9.23 -4.50 11.75
C PHE A 118 -9.13 -5.86 12.46
N LYS A 119 -9.16 -5.89 13.80
CA LYS A 119 -9.15 -7.14 14.58
C LYS A 119 -10.29 -8.08 14.17
N LEU A 120 -11.53 -7.56 14.14
CA LEU A 120 -12.69 -8.34 13.74
C LEU A 120 -12.51 -9.00 12.37
N LEU A 121 -12.01 -8.25 11.38
CA LEU A 121 -11.83 -8.77 10.02
C LEU A 121 -10.67 -9.76 9.92
N VAL A 122 -9.63 -9.59 10.74
CA VAL A 122 -8.57 -10.61 10.85
C VAL A 122 -9.14 -11.90 11.44
N ASP A 123 -10.00 -11.81 12.45
CA ASP A 123 -10.63 -13.00 13.05
C ASP A 123 -11.58 -13.69 12.06
N GLU A 124 -12.33 -12.92 11.25
CA GLU A 124 -13.29 -13.44 10.27
C GLU A 124 -12.66 -13.95 8.97
N HIS A 125 -11.55 -13.36 8.52
CA HIS A 125 -10.98 -13.61 7.19
C HIS A 125 -9.50 -14.00 7.18
N GLY A 126 -8.82 -13.97 8.32
CA GLY A 126 -7.37 -14.22 8.42
C GLY A 126 -6.96 -15.57 7.84
N ASP A 127 -7.79 -16.60 8.01
CA ASP A 127 -7.54 -17.96 7.51
C ASP A 127 -7.95 -18.19 6.04
N ARG A 128 -8.65 -17.23 5.41
CA ARG A 128 -9.01 -17.32 3.99
C ARG A 128 -7.74 -17.23 3.14
N ARG A 129 -7.73 -17.96 2.02
CA ARG A 129 -6.65 -17.80 1.03
C ARG A 129 -6.91 -16.57 0.17
N ILE A 130 -5.82 -15.96 -0.30
CA ILE A 130 -5.88 -14.86 -1.26
C ILE A 130 -6.65 -15.27 -2.52
N GLY A 131 -6.46 -16.50 -3.00
CA GLY A 131 -7.20 -17.05 -4.14
C GLY A 131 -8.71 -17.01 -3.94
N ASP A 132 -9.21 -17.39 -2.76
CA ASP A 132 -10.65 -17.40 -2.46
C ASP A 132 -11.26 -16.00 -2.47
N ILE A 133 -10.48 -14.99 -2.07
CA ILE A 133 -10.89 -13.57 -2.17
C ILE A 133 -10.88 -13.15 -3.64
N ALA A 134 -9.82 -13.46 -4.37
CA ALA A 134 -9.65 -13.06 -5.74
C ALA A 134 -10.72 -13.68 -6.68
N ASP A 135 -11.13 -14.91 -6.40
CA ASP A 135 -12.18 -15.63 -7.13
C ASP A 135 -13.59 -15.09 -6.84
N THR A 136 -13.77 -14.39 -5.71
CA THR A 136 -15.07 -13.83 -5.28
C THR A 136 -15.19 -12.32 -5.49
N CYS A 137 -14.07 -11.62 -5.66
CA CYS A 137 -14.03 -10.26 -6.15
C CYS A 137 -14.34 -10.25 -7.65
N ASP A 138 -15.24 -9.36 -8.08
CA ASP A 138 -15.30 -8.97 -9.49
C ASP A 138 -14.06 -8.13 -9.82
N VAL A 139 -12.90 -8.79 -9.88
CA VAL A 139 -11.60 -8.22 -10.24
C VAL A 139 -11.57 -7.77 -11.71
N ALA A 140 -12.56 -8.17 -12.52
CA ALA A 140 -12.62 -7.87 -13.94
C ALA A 140 -13.07 -6.44 -14.26
N GLY A 141 -13.43 -5.62 -13.26
CA GLY A 141 -13.89 -4.25 -13.50
C GLY A 141 -13.51 -3.25 -12.42
N ALA A 142 -12.27 -2.76 -12.42
CA ALA A 142 -11.83 -1.44 -11.90
C ALA A 142 -12.49 -0.85 -10.61
N GLY A 143 -13.08 -1.64 -9.71
CA GLY A 143 -14.04 -1.14 -8.73
C GLY A 143 -14.14 -1.93 -7.42
N GLY A 144 -13.21 -2.84 -7.16
CA GLY A 144 -13.23 -3.69 -5.96
C GLY A 144 -12.80 -3.02 -4.66
N LEU A 145 -12.32 -1.78 -4.67
CA LEU A 145 -11.93 -1.05 -3.45
C LEU A 145 -12.86 0.14 -3.18
N PRO A 146 -13.21 0.45 -1.91
CA PRO A 146 -14.26 1.43 -1.57
C PRO A 146 -14.01 2.90 -1.94
N ALA A 147 -12.93 3.26 -2.63
CA ALA A 147 -12.64 4.64 -3.02
C ALA A 147 -11.96 4.65 -4.40
N THR A 148 -12.35 5.48 -5.37
CA THR A 148 -13.02 6.79 -5.29
C THR A 148 -13.98 7.01 -6.46
N THR A 149 -15.13 7.64 -6.18
CA THR A 149 -16.13 8.19 -7.13
C THR A 149 -16.73 7.19 -8.14
N ARG A 150 -18.02 6.86 -7.96
CA ARG A 150 -18.85 6.31 -9.04
C ARG A 150 -18.68 7.20 -10.28
N PRO A 151 -18.46 6.64 -11.48
CA PRO A 151 -18.25 7.43 -12.68
C PRO A 151 -19.44 8.36 -12.93
N ARG A 152 -19.16 9.62 -13.26
CA ARG A 152 -20.18 10.44 -13.92
C ARG A 152 -20.32 9.92 -15.36
N PRO A 153 -21.52 9.88 -15.95
CA PRO A 153 -21.75 9.35 -17.31
C PRO A 153 -20.96 10.01 -18.44
N TYR A 154 -20.14 11.03 -18.16
CA TYR A 154 -19.43 11.87 -19.13
C TYR A 154 -17.92 12.00 -18.82
N GLU A 155 -17.34 11.19 -17.93
CA GLU A 155 -15.92 11.28 -17.63
C GLU A 155 -15.03 10.73 -18.76
N ASP A 156 -14.11 11.56 -19.22
CA ASP A 156 -13.15 11.26 -20.27
C ASP A 156 -12.11 10.22 -19.80
N THR A 157 -12.23 9.00 -20.33
CA THR A 157 -11.31 7.86 -20.08
C THR A 157 -10.02 7.94 -20.89
N ARG A 158 -9.84 8.94 -21.78
CA ARG A 158 -8.63 9.10 -22.62
C ARG A 158 -7.35 9.43 -21.82
N GLY A 159 -7.45 9.55 -20.50
CA GLY A 159 -6.33 9.85 -19.60
C GLY A 159 -5.88 8.70 -18.70
N ASP A 160 -6.53 7.54 -18.73
CA ASP A 160 -6.17 6.40 -17.86
C ASP A 160 -4.71 5.96 -18.11
N ILE A 161 -3.97 5.68 -17.03
CA ILE A 161 -2.63 5.10 -17.13
C ILE A 161 -2.79 3.61 -17.44
N THR A 162 -2.26 3.20 -18.57
CA THR A 162 -2.16 1.78 -18.94
C THR A 162 -0.71 1.34 -18.90
N GLY A 163 -0.50 0.07 -18.59
CA GLY A 163 0.85 -0.46 -18.48
C GLY A 163 0.91 -1.95 -18.23
N GLU A 164 2.13 -2.43 -18.08
CA GLU A 164 2.43 -3.83 -17.81
C GLU A 164 3.17 -3.96 -16.48
N VAL A 165 2.69 -4.87 -15.64
CA VAL A 165 3.33 -5.28 -14.39
C VAL A 165 3.93 -6.67 -14.56
N THR A 166 5.24 -6.78 -14.41
CA THR A 166 6.01 -8.03 -14.61
C THR A 166 6.70 -8.46 -13.31
N GLY A 167 7.36 -9.62 -13.28
CA GLY A 167 8.26 -10.03 -12.18
C GLY A 167 7.72 -11.10 -11.24
N ALA A 168 6.42 -11.39 -11.24
CA ALA A 168 5.84 -12.50 -10.47
C ALA A 168 5.91 -13.87 -11.20
N GLY A 169 6.31 -13.89 -12.47
CA GLY A 169 6.26 -15.06 -13.35
C GLY A 169 5.05 -15.02 -14.29
N ARG A 170 5.17 -15.54 -15.52
CA ARG A 170 4.12 -15.43 -16.54
C ARG A 170 2.85 -16.21 -16.19
N ASP A 171 3.01 -17.37 -15.54
CA ASP A 171 1.90 -18.26 -15.19
C ASP A 171 1.49 -18.14 -13.71
N ALA A 172 2.02 -17.15 -13.00
CA ALA A 172 1.69 -16.92 -11.60
C ALA A 172 0.22 -16.52 -11.44
N ARG A 173 -0.44 -17.11 -10.45
CA ARG A 173 -1.82 -16.80 -10.07
C ARG A 173 -1.85 -16.30 -8.65
N GLY A 174 -2.69 -15.31 -8.40
CA GLY A 174 -2.71 -14.65 -7.11
C GLY A 174 -3.55 -13.40 -7.15
N LEU A 175 -3.06 -12.36 -6.50
CA LEU A 175 -3.73 -11.07 -6.44
C LEU A 175 -2.70 -9.96 -6.63
N LEU A 176 -2.80 -9.27 -7.75
CA LEU A 176 -2.14 -8.00 -7.98
C LEU A 176 -3.06 -6.89 -7.52
N PHE A 177 -2.56 -6.02 -6.65
CA PHE A 177 -3.11 -4.71 -6.43
C PHE A 177 -2.13 -3.67 -6.96
N ALA A 178 -2.60 -2.71 -7.75
CA ALA A 178 -1.85 -1.54 -8.17
C ALA A 178 -2.63 -0.28 -7.80
N GLY A 179 -2.00 0.68 -7.14
CA GLY A 179 -2.64 1.89 -6.63
C GLY A 179 -1.81 3.14 -6.89
N LEU A 180 -2.50 4.24 -7.19
CA LEU A 180 -1.95 5.59 -7.31
C LEU A 180 -2.10 6.33 -5.99
N TYR A 181 -1.01 6.93 -5.53
CA TYR A 181 -0.94 7.64 -4.26
C TYR A 181 -0.32 9.03 -4.46
N PRO A 182 -0.83 10.08 -3.80
CA PRO A 182 -0.20 11.40 -3.84
C PRO A 182 1.21 11.41 -3.25
N TYR A 183 1.53 10.43 -2.40
CA TYR A 183 2.80 10.28 -1.70
C TYR A 183 3.42 8.91 -1.93
N GLY A 184 4.73 8.77 -1.73
CA GLY A 184 5.45 7.51 -1.94
C GLY A 184 5.20 6.39 -0.91
N VAL A 185 4.38 6.64 0.12
CA VAL A 185 3.87 5.60 1.04
C VAL A 185 2.36 5.51 0.81
N PRO A 186 1.79 4.28 0.78
CA PRO A 186 0.34 4.09 0.80
C PRO A 186 -0.22 4.45 2.20
N GLN A 187 -0.43 5.75 2.44
CA GLN A 187 -0.92 6.28 3.72
C GLN A 187 -2.41 6.58 3.74
N ASP A 188 -3.04 6.61 2.57
CA ASP A 188 -4.46 6.86 2.38
C ASP A 188 -4.99 5.81 1.39
N LEU A 189 -6.29 5.77 1.13
CA LEU A 189 -6.80 4.97 0.02
C LEU A 189 -6.20 5.47 -1.30
N PRO A 190 -5.92 4.56 -2.25
CA PRO A 190 -5.43 4.96 -3.57
C PRO A 190 -6.44 5.89 -4.25
N VAL A 191 -5.95 6.92 -4.95
CA VAL A 191 -6.82 7.82 -5.74
C VAL A 191 -7.30 7.17 -7.04
N GLY A 192 -6.68 6.05 -7.40
CA GLY A 192 -7.03 5.21 -8.53
C GLY A 192 -6.33 3.87 -8.36
N CYS A 193 -7.02 2.77 -8.62
CA CYS A 193 -6.45 1.44 -8.45
C CYS A 193 -6.93 0.45 -9.51
N ALA A 194 -6.16 -0.64 -9.62
CA ALA A 194 -6.46 -1.81 -10.41
C ALA A 194 -6.19 -3.04 -9.57
N VAL A 195 -7.03 -4.06 -9.73
CA VAL A 195 -6.88 -5.35 -9.08
C VAL A 195 -7.00 -6.42 -10.15
N THR A 196 -6.03 -7.32 -10.23
CA THR A 196 -6.03 -8.43 -11.21
C THR A 196 -5.59 -9.73 -10.54
N THR A 197 -5.97 -10.87 -11.11
CA THR A 197 -5.58 -12.21 -10.59
C THR A 197 -4.32 -12.77 -11.22
N THR A 198 -3.81 -12.11 -12.25
CA THR A 198 -2.59 -12.45 -12.97
C THR A 198 -1.72 -11.20 -13.11
N PRO A 199 -0.38 -11.35 -13.16
CA PRO A 199 0.50 -10.27 -13.57
C PRO A 199 0.22 -9.90 -15.04
N GLY A 200 0.60 -8.69 -15.45
CA GLY A 200 0.47 -8.23 -16.83
C GLY A 200 -0.23 -6.88 -16.94
N ALA A 201 -1.16 -6.77 -17.89
CA ALA A 201 -1.79 -5.52 -18.25
C ALA A 201 -2.64 -4.95 -17.10
N VAL A 202 -2.38 -3.69 -16.74
CA VAL A 202 -3.15 -2.93 -15.75
C VAL A 202 -3.65 -1.62 -16.36
N ARG A 203 -4.83 -1.18 -15.90
CA ARG A 203 -5.41 0.13 -16.21
C ARG A 203 -5.78 0.84 -14.93
N LEU A 204 -5.12 1.96 -14.67
CA LEU A 204 -5.31 2.80 -13.49
C LEU A 204 -5.99 4.09 -13.91
N ARG A 205 -7.14 4.36 -13.32
CA ARG A 205 -7.84 5.63 -13.54
C ARG A 205 -7.11 6.76 -12.82
N VAL A 206 -6.89 7.87 -13.51
CA VAL A 206 -6.25 9.06 -12.94
C VAL A 206 -7.30 10.16 -12.78
N PRO A 207 -7.54 10.67 -11.56
CA PRO A 207 -8.60 11.65 -11.32
C PRO A 207 -8.27 13.04 -11.86
N ASP A 208 -6.99 13.43 -11.89
CA ASP A 208 -6.53 14.74 -12.33
C ASP A 208 -5.06 14.70 -12.84
N ASP A 209 -4.51 15.83 -13.27
CA ASP A 209 -3.14 15.94 -13.79
C ASP A 209 -2.06 15.99 -12.69
N GLY A 210 -2.36 15.52 -11.48
CA GLY A 210 -1.46 15.47 -10.34
C GLY A 210 -0.24 14.57 -10.52
N ALA A 211 0.76 14.79 -9.66
CA ALA A 211 1.94 13.92 -9.58
C ALA A 211 1.70 12.78 -8.60
N TYR A 212 1.62 11.55 -9.13
CA TYR A 212 1.31 10.35 -8.35
C TYR A 212 2.50 9.41 -8.25
N HIS A 213 2.52 8.65 -7.16
CA HIS A 213 3.38 7.48 -6.97
C HIS A 213 2.54 6.23 -7.21
N LEU A 214 3.12 5.28 -7.92
CA LEU A 214 2.54 3.98 -8.13
C LEU A 214 3.14 3.00 -7.14
N LEU A 215 2.28 2.24 -6.49
CA LEU A 215 2.64 1.05 -5.74
C LEU A 215 1.86 -0.14 -6.30
N ALA A 216 2.56 -1.22 -6.61
CA ALA A 216 1.95 -2.50 -6.87
C ALA A 216 2.42 -3.54 -5.86
N VAL A 217 1.51 -4.41 -5.46
CA VAL A 217 1.73 -5.49 -4.51
C VAL A 217 1.13 -6.75 -5.09
N TRP A 218 1.90 -7.83 -5.09
CA TRP A 218 1.47 -9.14 -5.52
C TRP A 218 1.49 -10.11 -4.35
N PHE A 219 0.40 -10.84 -4.17
CA PHE A 219 0.28 -11.94 -3.22
C PHE A 219 0.05 -13.24 -3.97
N ASP A 220 0.70 -14.31 -3.54
CA ASP A 220 0.45 -15.64 -4.07
C ASP A 220 -0.92 -16.15 -3.65
N ARG A 221 -1.63 -16.86 -4.55
CA ARG A 221 -2.99 -17.35 -4.31
C ARG A 221 -3.13 -18.20 -3.06
N ASP A 222 -2.09 -18.95 -2.69
CA ASP A 222 -2.13 -19.92 -1.59
C ASP A 222 -1.79 -19.30 -0.24
N THR A 223 -1.40 -18.03 -0.23
CA THR A 223 -1.10 -17.29 1.00
C THR A 223 -2.40 -17.03 1.78
N ARG A 224 -2.39 -17.23 3.10
CA ARG A 224 -3.50 -16.80 3.96
C ARG A 224 -3.48 -15.30 4.16
N VAL A 225 -4.64 -14.69 4.37
CA VAL A 225 -4.72 -13.24 4.61
C VAL A 225 -3.88 -12.81 5.81
N ALA A 226 -3.95 -13.55 6.93
CA ALA A 226 -3.16 -13.25 8.11
C ALA A 226 -1.66 -13.31 7.83
N ASP A 227 -1.19 -14.32 7.09
CA ASP A 227 0.22 -14.48 6.71
C ASP A 227 0.69 -13.38 5.74
N ALA A 228 -0.18 -12.93 4.84
CA ALA A 228 0.10 -11.81 3.92
C ALA A 228 0.26 -10.47 4.66
N LEU A 229 -0.45 -10.30 5.79
CA LEU A 229 -0.41 -9.09 6.61
C LEU A 229 0.67 -9.14 7.70
N ASP A 230 0.98 -10.32 8.26
CA ASP A 230 2.10 -10.56 9.20
C ASP A 230 3.37 -11.01 8.46
N ASP A 231 3.83 -10.17 7.53
CA ASP A 231 5.01 -10.45 6.70
C ASP A 231 6.10 -9.37 6.86
N PRO A 232 6.84 -9.38 7.98
CA PRO A 232 7.85 -8.36 8.27
C PRO A 232 9.05 -8.40 7.32
N ALA A 233 9.39 -9.60 6.82
CA ALA A 233 10.51 -9.82 5.91
C ALA A 233 10.13 -9.55 4.45
N GLY A 234 8.83 -9.55 4.11
CA GLY A 234 8.39 -9.38 2.74
C GLY A 234 8.46 -10.66 1.91
N GLU A 235 8.46 -11.82 2.55
CA GLU A 235 8.62 -13.13 1.89
C GLU A 235 7.32 -13.63 1.23
N ARG A 236 6.17 -13.09 1.66
CA ARG A 236 4.83 -13.50 1.20
C ARG A 236 4.25 -12.56 0.15
N ARG A 237 5.02 -11.56 -0.28
CA ARG A 237 4.60 -10.60 -1.30
C ARG A 237 5.75 -10.15 -2.19
N LEU A 238 5.40 -9.71 -3.39
CA LEU A 238 6.29 -8.91 -4.23
C LEU A 238 5.78 -7.48 -4.29
N VAL A 239 6.69 -6.54 -4.46
CA VAL A 239 6.38 -5.11 -4.52
C VAL A 239 7.03 -4.47 -5.74
N GLY A 240 6.33 -3.49 -6.30
CA GLY A 240 6.87 -2.62 -7.34
C GLY A 240 6.49 -1.18 -7.02
N THR A 241 7.44 -0.26 -7.09
CA THR A 241 7.21 1.17 -6.90
C THR A 241 7.74 1.96 -8.08
N ALA A 242 7.02 2.99 -8.49
CA ALA A 242 7.45 3.92 -9.53
C ALA A 242 6.80 5.29 -9.36
N ARG A 243 7.31 6.30 -10.07
CA ARG A 243 6.51 7.49 -10.33
C ARG A 243 5.49 7.18 -11.41
N ALA A 244 4.25 7.56 -11.20
CA ALA A 244 3.21 7.39 -12.19
C ALA A 244 3.50 8.30 -13.41
N PRO A 245 3.30 7.82 -14.64
CA PRO A 245 3.26 8.69 -15.81
C PRO A 245 2.21 9.79 -15.64
N ARG A 246 2.37 10.90 -16.37
CA ARG A 246 1.33 11.93 -16.43
C ARG A 246 0.08 11.39 -17.13
N ARG A 247 -1.09 11.90 -16.74
CA ARG A 247 -2.36 11.60 -17.40
C ARG A 247 -2.23 11.81 -18.92
N GLY A 248 -2.69 10.85 -19.72
CA GLY A 248 -2.61 10.90 -21.19
C GLY A 248 -1.19 10.74 -21.78
N SER A 249 -0.19 10.37 -20.98
CA SER A 249 1.16 10.03 -21.47
C SER A 249 1.08 8.89 -22.51
N PRO A 250 1.70 9.03 -23.69
CA PRO A 250 1.73 7.96 -24.70
C PRO A 250 2.66 6.81 -24.31
N ALA A 251 3.58 7.04 -23.38
CA ALA A 251 4.47 6.00 -22.88
C ALA A 251 3.73 5.09 -21.89
N PRO A 252 3.62 3.78 -22.18
CA PRO A 252 2.97 2.84 -21.27
C PRO A 252 3.82 2.69 -20.00
N LEU A 253 3.13 2.57 -18.86
CA LEU A 253 3.76 2.25 -17.59
C LEU A 253 4.39 0.86 -17.68
N THR A 254 5.67 0.73 -17.31
CA THR A 254 6.30 -0.58 -17.09
C THR A 254 6.75 -0.67 -15.65
N LEU A 255 6.22 -1.63 -14.91
CA LEU A 255 6.56 -1.85 -13.50
C LEU A 255 7.04 -3.29 -13.31
N ARG A 256 8.16 -3.46 -12.62
CA ARG A 256 8.69 -4.77 -12.26
C ARG A 256 8.53 -5.01 -10.76
N LEU A 257 7.87 -6.11 -10.42
CA LEU A 257 7.76 -6.63 -9.08
C LEU A 257 9.07 -7.29 -8.66
N ARG A 258 9.42 -7.12 -7.40
CA ARG A 258 10.61 -7.70 -6.74
C ARG A 258 10.32 -7.97 -5.27
N ALA A 259 11.21 -8.71 -4.62
CA ALA A 259 11.17 -8.82 -3.16
C ALA A 259 11.27 -7.41 -2.52
N PRO A 260 10.57 -7.17 -1.39
CA PRO A 260 10.69 -5.93 -0.64
C PRO A 260 12.10 -5.70 -0.12
N LEU A 261 12.57 -4.46 -0.22
CA LEU A 261 13.81 -3.99 0.38
C LEU A 261 13.52 -3.39 1.74
N ILE A 262 14.53 -3.33 2.61
CA ILE A 262 14.41 -2.65 3.90
C ILE A 262 14.06 -1.16 3.74
N SER A 263 14.54 -0.51 2.68
CA SER A 263 14.25 0.88 2.36
C SER A 263 12.86 1.10 1.74
N ASP A 264 12.14 0.03 1.38
CA ASP A 264 10.77 0.18 0.92
C ASP A 264 9.88 0.59 2.08
N PRO A 265 8.99 1.56 1.87
CA PRO A 265 8.00 1.87 2.88
C PRO A 265 7.09 0.67 3.14
N PRO A 266 6.70 0.43 4.40
CA PRO A 266 5.81 -0.66 4.73
C PRO A 266 4.43 -0.41 4.09
N ILE A 267 3.81 -1.49 3.62
CA ILE A 267 2.47 -1.47 3.03
C ILE A 267 1.49 -1.68 4.18
N VAL A 268 0.88 -0.59 4.64
CA VAL A 268 0.02 -0.58 5.84
C VAL A 268 -1.45 -0.79 5.48
N VAL A 269 -1.83 -0.51 4.24
CA VAL A 269 -3.19 -0.75 3.75
C VAL A 269 -3.48 -2.25 3.77
N ALA A 270 -4.55 -2.64 4.48
CA ALA A 270 -4.96 -4.04 4.64
C ALA A 270 -5.73 -4.55 3.40
N LEU A 271 -5.06 -4.54 2.24
CA LEU A 271 -5.69 -4.75 0.93
C LEU A 271 -6.52 -6.04 0.83
N PRO A 272 -6.03 -7.22 1.27
CA PRO A 272 -6.84 -8.44 1.20
C PRO A 272 -8.14 -8.34 2.01
N LEU A 273 -8.11 -7.71 3.18
CA LEU A 273 -9.30 -7.51 4.01
C LEU A 273 -10.28 -6.51 3.39
N LEU A 274 -9.78 -5.42 2.80
CA LEU A 274 -10.62 -4.45 2.11
C LEU A 274 -11.33 -5.06 0.89
N LEU A 275 -10.65 -5.95 0.18
CA LEU A 275 -11.23 -6.69 -0.95
C LEU A 275 -12.26 -7.72 -0.49
N ALA A 276 -11.96 -8.47 0.59
CA ALA A 276 -12.92 -9.39 1.20
C ALA A 276 -14.25 -8.70 1.53
N LEU A 277 -14.20 -7.51 2.14
CA LEU A 277 -15.38 -6.68 2.44
C LEU A 277 -16.19 -6.25 1.21
N ALA A 278 -15.49 -5.90 0.12
CA ALA A 278 -16.17 -5.48 -1.11
C ALA A 278 -16.99 -6.61 -1.73
N THR A 279 -16.53 -7.86 -1.62
CA THR A 279 -17.29 -9.04 -2.12
C THR A 279 -18.60 -9.26 -1.38
N GLU A 280 -18.64 -8.98 -0.09
CA GLU A 280 -19.83 -9.20 0.75
C GLU A 280 -20.91 -8.14 0.48
N THR A 281 -20.48 -6.89 0.28
CA THR A 281 -21.40 -5.78 -0.02
C THR A 281 -22.12 -6.00 -1.35
N THR A 282 -21.43 -6.54 -2.36
CA THR A 282 -22.02 -6.88 -3.67
C THR A 282 -23.03 -8.02 -3.55
N ARG A 283 -22.74 -9.05 -2.76
CA ARG A 283 -23.69 -10.18 -2.52
C ARG A 283 -24.97 -9.75 -1.82
N VAL A 284 -24.88 -8.86 -0.82
CA VAL A 284 -26.06 -8.35 -0.09
C VAL A 284 -26.94 -7.47 -0.99
N ALA A 285 -26.35 -6.70 -1.89
CA ALA A 285 -27.06 -5.86 -2.86
C ALA A 285 -27.84 -6.70 -3.90
N ASP A 286 -27.25 -7.79 -4.40
CA ASP A 286 -27.94 -8.71 -5.33
C ASP A 286 -29.07 -9.49 -4.65
N THR A 287 -28.94 -9.79 -3.35
CA THR A 287 -29.96 -10.55 -2.61
C THR A 287 -31.18 -9.69 -2.23
N THR A 288 -31.05 -8.36 -2.15
CA THR A 288 -32.12 -7.47 -1.65
C THR A 288 -33.05 -6.88 -2.70
N GLY A 289 -32.84 -7.12 -4.02
CA GLY A 289 -33.87 -7.04 -5.07
C GLY A 289 -34.80 -5.81 -5.12
N ARG A 290 -34.48 -4.68 -4.49
CA ARG A 290 -35.37 -3.52 -4.43
C ARG A 290 -35.00 -2.52 -5.52
N ARG A 291 -35.66 -2.65 -6.68
CA ARG A 291 -35.64 -1.61 -7.72
C ARG A 291 -36.06 -0.27 -7.12
N PRO A 292 -35.30 0.83 -7.28
CA PRO A 292 -35.78 2.14 -6.92
C PRO A 292 -36.98 2.51 -7.81
N ARG A 293 -38.10 2.89 -7.17
CA ARG A 293 -39.27 3.45 -7.86
C ARG A 293 -38.84 4.71 -8.61
N THR A 294 -38.88 4.65 -9.93
CA THR A 294 -38.76 5.81 -10.81
C THR A 294 -39.96 6.72 -10.58
N THR A 295 -39.80 7.79 -9.80
CA THR A 295 -40.75 8.91 -9.80
C THR A 295 -40.38 9.83 -10.96
N ALA A 296 -41.17 9.79 -12.02
CA ALA A 296 -41.10 10.75 -13.12
C ALA A 296 -41.47 12.17 -12.61
N PRO A 297 -40.81 13.24 -13.09
CA PRO A 297 -41.21 14.60 -12.75
C PRO A 297 -42.48 14.99 -13.51
N ALA A 298 -43.46 15.53 -12.78
CA ALA A 298 -44.67 16.12 -13.34
C ALA A 298 -44.32 17.32 -14.23
N ALA A 299 -44.80 17.28 -15.47
CA ALA A 299 -44.73 18.39 -16.40
C ALA A 299 -45.57 19.56 -15.86
N ALA A 300 -44.92 20.72 -15.68
CA ALA A 300 -45.60 21.99 -15.49
C ALA A 300 -46.17 22.44 -16.85
N SER A 301 -47.49 22.34 -17.01
CA SER A 301 -48.23 23.03 -18.06
C SER A 301 -48.37 24.50 -17.68
N GLY A 302 -47.63 25.37 -18.37
CA GLY A 302 -47.88 26.80 -18.40
C GLY A 302 -49.01 27.09 -19.40
N SER A 303 -50.03 27.80 -18.95
CA SER A 303 -51.01 28.47 -19.80
C SER A 303 -50.70 29.97 -19.80
N GLY A 304 -50.28 30.45 -20.96
CA GLY A 304 -50.20 31.84 -21.40
C GLY A 304 -50.42 31.84 -22.91
#